data_AF-A0A6B3HH41-F1
#
_entry.id   AF-A0A6B3HH41-F1
#
_cell.length_a   1.000
_cell.length_b   1.000
_cell.length_c   1.000
_cell.angle_alpha   90.00
_cell.angle_beta   90.00
_cell.angle_gamma   90.00
#
_symmetry.space_group_name_H-M   'P 1'
#
loop_
_entity.id
_entity.type
_entity.pdbx_description
1 polymer ?
#
loop_
_entity_poly.entity_id
_entity_poly.type
_entity_poly.pdbx_seq_one_letter_code
_entity_poly.pdbx_strand_id
1 'polypeptide(L)'
;MNPEYAAYCQADRRFYDAPHRSLQDGAEDGSFYAPARGAAPQGWTRSRRGDWLSFSPDGLRLPAQGWKIHISAAADNAASVLERVAEH
;
A
#
# COMPACT_ATOMS: atom_id res chain seq x y z
N MET A 1 -16.00 -1.15 28.70
CA MET A 1 -15.36 -0.60 27.48
C MET A 1 -13.87 -0.80 27.64
N ASN A 2 -13.21 -1.57 26.76
CA ASN A 2 -11.76 -1.81 26.90
C ASN A 2 -11.03 -0.48 26.57
N PRO A 3 -10.28 0.12 27.51
CA PRO A 3 -9.61 1.40 27.31
C PRO A 3 -8.63 1.41 26.12
N GLU A 4 -8.15 0.24 25.68
CA GLU A 4 -7.26 0.11 24.53
C GLU A 4 -7.91 0.56 23.22
N TYR A 5 -9.24 0.48 23.07
CA TYR A 5 -9.91 0.94 21.85
C TYR A 5 -9.84 2.47 21.68
N ALA A 6 -9.73 3.23 22.79
CA ALA A 6 -9.63 4.69 22.71
C ALA A 6 -8.35 5.15 22.01
N ALA A 7 -7.29 4.34 22.02
CA ALA A 7 -6.05 4.64 21.30
C ALA A 7 -6.28 4.67 19.77
N TYR A 8 -7.17 3.83 19.25
CA TYR A 8 -7.45 3.78 17.81
C TYR A 8 -8.27 4.98 17.30
N CYS A 9 -8.93 5.72 18.20
CA CYS A 9 -9.60 6.99 17.86
C CYS A 9 -8.63 8.17 17.78
N GLN A 10 -7.40 8.02 18.26
CA GLN A 10 -6.41 9.13 18.29
C GLN A 10 -5.68 9.29 16.95
N ALA A 11 -5.69 8.27 16.10
CA ALA A 11 -4.95 8.26 14.85
C ALA A 11 -5.60 9.12 13.74
N ASP A 12 -6.94 9.10 13.62
CA ASP A 12 -7.70 9.94 12.69
C ASP A 12 -9.03 10.39 13.31
N ARG A 13 -9.44 11.64 13.02
CA ARG A 13 -10.65 12.24 13.59
C ARG A 13 -11.95 11.59 13.11
N ARG A 14 -11.93 10.92 11.96
CA ARG A 14 -13.09 10.37 11.26
C ARG A 14 -13.09 8.84 11.19
N PHE A 15 -11.96 8.18 11.44
CA PHE A 15 -11.82 6.74 11.33
C PHE A 15 -11.09 6.14 12.55
N TYR A 16 -11.45 4.91 12.92
CA TYR A 16 -10.63 4.09 13.80
C TYR A 16 -9.39 3.64 13.02
N ASP A 17 -8.21 3.95 13.53
CA ASP A 17 -6.96 3.52 12.91
C ASP A 17 -5.87 3.27 13.94
N ALA A 18 -4.88 2.44 13.60
CA ALA A 18 -3.86 2.05 14.56
C ALA A 18 -2.91 3.25 14.86
N PRO A 19 -2.64 3.56 16.15
CA PRO A 19 -1.85 4.75 16.54
C PRO A 19 -0.44 4.81 15.94
N HIS A 20 0.15 3.66 15.59
CA HIS A 20 1.47 3.57 14.99
C HIS A 20 1.49 3.85 13.47
N ARG A 21 0.31 3.97 12.84
CA ARG A 21 0.17 4.11 11.39
C ARG A 21 0.38 5.55 10.91
N SER A 22 0.15 6.55 11.77
CA SER A 22 0.33 7.98 11.45
C SER A 22 1.79 8.45 11.51
N LEU A 23 2.70 7.67 12.10
CA LEU A 23 4.07 8.11 12.43
C LEU A 23 5.16 7.58 11.49
N GLN A 24 4.85 6.72 10.52
CA GLN A 24 5.83 6.21 9.56
C GLN A 24 5.65 6.81 8.17
N ASP A 25 5.91 8.11 8.08
CA ASP A 25 6.38 8.79 6.86
C ASP A 25 7.77 8.27 6.49
N GLY A 26 7.86 6.98 6.16
CA GLY A 26 9.09 6.31 5.79
C GLY A 26 9.08 4.86 6.24
N ALA A 27 8.24 4.03 5.60
CA ALA A 27 8.52 2.60 5.60
C ALA A 27 9.89 2.42 4.94
N GLU A 28 10.89 1.97 5.69
CA GLU A 28 12.21 1.68 5.16
C GLU A 28 12.06 0.66 4.02
N ASP A 29 12.87 0.77 2.95
CA ASP A 29 12.73 -0.10 1.78
C ASP A 29 12.75 -1.61 2.15
N GLY A 30 13.45 -1.96 3.24
CA GLY A 30 13.50 -3.30 3.81
C GLY A 30 12.17 -3.87 4.32
N SER A 31 11.17 -3.04 4.65
CA SER A 31 9.86 -3.51 5.13
C SER A 31 8.91 -3.93 4.01
N PHE A 32 9.24 -3.60 2.75
CA PHE A 32 8.45 -4.04 1.60
C PHE A 32 8.80 -5.47 1.19
N TYR A 33 7.86 -6.16 0.56
CA TYR A 33 8.16 -7.37 -0.21
C TYR A 33 9.10 -7.04 -1.38
N ALA A 34 9.94 -7.98 -1.78
CA ALA A 34 11.00 -7.74 -2.77
C ALA A 34 10.52 -7.05 -4.07
N PRO A 35 9.37 -7.41 -4.68
CA PRO A 35 8.88 -6.73 -5.89
C PRO A 35 8.52 -5.25 -5.71
N ALA A 36 8.29 -4.81 -4.47
CA ALA A 36 7.90 -3.44 -4.15
C ALA A 36 9.07 -2.56 -3.68
N ARG A 37 10.30 -3.12 -3.64
CA ARG A 37 11.52 -2.42 -3.21
C ARG A 37 12.16 -1.64 -4.35
N GLY A 38 12.91 -0.59 -4.00
CA GLY A 38 13.71 0.18 -4.95
C GLY A 38 12.91 1.13 -5.85
N ALA A 39 13.51 1.46 -7.00
CA ALA A 39 12.93 2.38 -7.97
C ALA A 39 11.83 1.71 -8.80
N ALA A 40 10.94 2.51 -9.37
CA ALA A 40 9.97 2.02 -10.34
C ALA A 40 10.68 1.46 -11.59
N PRO A 41 10.05 0.51 -12.30
CA PRO A 41 10.48 0.12 -13.65
C PRO A 41 10.57 1.34 -14.59
N GLN A 42 11.34 1.23 -15.66
CA GLN A 42 11.44 2.29 -16.66
C GLN A 42 10.07 2.62 -17.27
N GLY A 43 9.73 3.91 -17.34
CA GLY A 43 8.44 4.37 -17.87
C GLY A 43 7.28 4.26 -16.87
N TRP A 44 7.58 3.99 -15.60
CA TRP A 44 6.61 3.94 -14.52
C TRP A 44 6.98 4.92 -13.41
N THR A 45 5.94 5.45 -12.77
CA THR A 45 6.05 6.25 -11.55
C THR A 45 5.60 5.43 -10.35
N ARG A 46 6.43 5.41 -9.30
CA ARG A 46 6.12 4.87 -7.97
C ARG A 46 5.67 6.01 -7.06
N SER A 47 4.52 5.86 -6.40
CA SER A 47 3.98 6.86 -5.48
C SER A 47 3.41 6.20 -4.22
N ARG A 48 3.51 6.90 -3.09
CA ARG A 48 2.99 6.44 -1.80
C ARG A 48 1.93 7.40 -1.27
N ARG A 49 0.84 6.84 -0.72
CA ARG A 49 -0.20 7.59 -0.03
C ARG A 49 -0.70 6.78 1.16
N GLY A 50 -0.21 7.11 2.36
CA GLY A 50 -0.42 6.27 3.55
C GLY A 50 0.25 4.90 3.35
N ASP A 51 -0.52 3.81 3.53
CA ASP A 51 -0.01 2.44 3.32
C ASP A 51 -0.07 1.98 1.86
N TRP A 52 -0.70 2.77 0.99
CA TRP A 52 -0.82 2.42 -0.40
C TRP A 52 0.47 2.79 -1.12
N LEU A 53 1.08 1.77 -1.74
CA LEU A 53 2.12 1.94 -2.73
C LEU A 53 1.53 1.65 -4.12
N SER A 54 1.65 2.63 -5.01
CA SER A 54 1.06 2.59 -6.34
C SER A 54 2.14 2.72 -7.40
N PHE A 55 2.01 1.91 -8.45
CA PHE A 55 2.81 1.99 -9.67
C PHE A 55 1.86 2.34 -10.82
N SER A 56 2.21 3.35 -11.60
CA SER A 56 1.44 3.76 -12.78
C SER A 56 2.37 4.07 -13.95
N PRO A 57 2.01 3.70 -15.20
CA PRO A 57 2.75 4.13 -16.37
C PRO A 57 2.79 5.66 -16.46
N ASP A 58 3.91 6.19 -16.91
CA ASP A 58 4.09 7.62 -17.04
C ASP A 58 3.10 8.21 -18.06
N GLY A 59 2.44 9.31 -17.69
CA GLY A 59 1.46 9.98 -18.52
C GLY A 59 0.10 9.29 -18.66
N LEU A 60 -0.15 8.18 -17.96
CA LEU A 60 -1.44 7.49 -18.02
C LEU A 60 -2.60 8.39 -17.54
N ARG A 61 -3.64 8.49 -18.36
CA ARG A 61 -4.89 9.22 -18.05
C ARG A 61 -6.06 8.23 -18.07
N LEU A 62 -6.54 7.86 -16.88
CA LEU A 62 -7.69 6.97 -16.75
C LEU A 62 -9.03 7.73 -16.80
N PRO A 63 -10.10 7.12 -17.33
CA PRO A 63 -11.46 7.67 -17.21
C PRO A 63 -11.94 7.66 -15.77
N ALA A 64 -12.94 8.50 -15.45
CA ALA A 64 -13.52 8.57 -14.10
C ALA A 64 -14.24 7.29 -13.66
N GLN A 65 -14.63 6.42 -14.61
CA GLN A 65 -15.31 5.16 -14.36
C GLN A 65 -14.65 4.03 -15.18
N GLY A 66 -14.55 2.86 -14.57
CA GLY A 66 -14.00 1.67 -15.19
C GLY A 66 -14.10 0.47 -14.26
N TRP A 67 -13.36 -0.58 -14.58
CA TRP A 67 -13.24 -1.79 -13.76
C TRP A 67 -11.84 -1.86 -13.13
N LYS A 68 -11.75 -2.61 -12.03
CA LYS A 68 -10.49 -2.93 -11.34
C LYS A 68 -10.51 -4.40 -10.96
N ILE A 69 -9.33 -5.02 -10.94
CA ILE A 69 -9.15 -6.37 -10.42
C ILE A 69 -8.47 -6.23 -9.05
N HIS A 70 -9.00 -6.94 -8.06
CA HIS A 70 -8.38 -7.06 -6.75
C HIS A 70 -7.81 -8.47 -6.61
N ILE A 71 -6.54 -8.56 -6.22
CA ILE A 71 -5.89 -9.84 -5.91
C ILE A 71 -5.58 -9.82 -4.41
N SER A 72 -6.15 -10.78 -3.68
CA SER A 72 -5.98 -10.91 -2.23
C SER A 72 -5.04 -12.06 -1.92
N ALA A 73 -4.22 -11.88 -0.89
CA ALA A 73 -3.26 -12.85 -0.41
C ALA A 73 -3.33 -12.97 1.11
N ALA A 74 -3.02 -14.15 1.64
CA ALA A 74 -2.75 -14.36 3.05
C ALA A 74 -1.27 -14.06 3.35
N ALA A 75 -0.92 -13.92 4.63
CA ALA A 75 0.45 -13.55 5.03
C ALA A 75 1.50 -14.57 4.57
N ASP A 76 1.13 -15.85 4.51
CA ASP A 76 2.01 -16.95 4.10
C ASP A 76 2.26 -17.02 2.58
N ASN A 77 1.39 -16.40 1.76
CA ASN A 77 1.51 -16.44 0.30
C ASN A 77 1.67 -15.06 -0.37
N ALA A 78 1.63 -13.97 0.39
CA ALA A 78 1.73 -12.60 -0.11
C ALA A 78 2.95 -12.34 -0.99
N ALA A 79 4.13 -12.86 -0.61
CA ALA A 79 5.35 -12.68 -1.39
C ALA A 79 5.23 -13.31 -2.79
N SER A 80 4.81 -14.58 -2.87
CA SER A 80 4.67 -15.32 -4.13
C SER A 80 3.56 -14.75 -5.03
N VAL A 81 2.47 -14.27 -4.45
CA VAL A 81 1.41 -13.60 -5.21
C VAL A 81 1.93 -12.29 -5.81
N LEU A 82 2.65 -11.49 -5.03
CA LEU A 82 3.16 -10.20 -5.51
C LEU A 82 4.22 -10.36 -6.60
N GLU A 83 5.10 -11.36 -6.49
CA GLU A 83 6.09 -11.69 -7.52
C GLU A 83 5.41 -11.98 -8.87
N ARG A 84 4.40 -12.86 -8.88
CA ARG A 84 3.65 -13.19 -10.10
C ARG A 84 2.94 -11.99 -10.72
N VAL A 85 2.39 -11.11 -9.89
CA VAL A 85 1.69 -9.92 -10.38
C VAL A 85 2.67 -8.91 -10.96
N ALA A 86 3.88 -8.79 -10.40
CA ALA A 86 4.89 -7.86 -10.90
C ALA A 86 5.50 -8.26 -12.26
N GLU A 87 5.33 -9.52 -12.68
CA GLU A 87 5.78 -10.04 -13.97
C GLU A 87 4.81 -9.77 -15.14
N HIS A 88 3.62 -9.22 -14.86
CA HIS A 88 2.54 -8.99 -15.82
C HIS A 88 2.11 -7.53 -15.93
#